data_AF-A0A8T2ZGX5-F1
#
_entry.id   AF-A0A8T2ZGX5-F1
#
_cell.length_a   1.000
_cell.length_b   1.000
_cell.length_c   1.000
_cell.angle_alpha   90.00
_cell.angle_beta   90.00
_cell.angle_gamma   90.00
#
_symmetry.space_group_name_H-M   'P 1'
#
loop_
_entity.id
_entity.type
_entity.pdbx_description
1 polymer ?
#
loop_
_entity_poly.entity_id
_entity_poly.type
_entity_poly.pdbx_seq_one_letter_code
_entity_poly.pdbx_strand_id
1 'polypeptide(L)'
;MTEAEPSNNSTVAKPRLVICIGDIHGYITKLQNLWSNLETQFDPQHFNAATIIFLGDYCDRGPDTKKVLDFLIDLPSRYPNQKHVFLSGNHEFAFAAFVGVLPEPQNGVSFKEGWEEDEESEDREGWYKGDGYENMHLEGRRWAGHMKVRFNTIEGSECKGSIYDAGPTFASYGVPHGSSDLLKAVPDDHKKFLADTVWVHEEVKFISLPPLSFRTLINDDFD
;
A
#
# COMPACT_ATOMS: atom_id res chain seq x y z
N MET A 1 -38.92 -26.14 -45.21
CA MET A 1 -38.74 -25.69 -43.82
C MET A 1 -37.34 -26.08 -43.43
N THR A 2 -36.39 -25.15 -43.54
CA THR A 2 -34.99 -25.37 -43.18
C THR A 2 -34.84 -25.12 -41.68
N GLU A 3 -34.41 -26.14 -40.96
CA GLU A 3 -34.10 -26.09 -39.53
C GLU A 3 -32.98 -25.07 -39.29
N ALA A 4 -33.19 -24.19 -38.31
CA ALA A 4 -32.20 -23.22 -37.89
C ALA A 4 -31.23 -23.88 -36.91
N GLU A 5 -29.94 -23.85 -37.24
CA GLU A 5 -28.82 -24.20 -36.36
C GLU A 5 -28.87 -23.39 -35.06
N PRO A 6 -28.64 -24.00 -33.88
CA PRO A 6 -28.63 -23.27 -32.61
C PRO A 6 -27.39 -22.37 -32.56
N SER A 7 -27.60 -21.08 -32.34
CA SER A 7 -26.52 -20.10 -32.14
C SER A 7 -25.77 -20.43 -30.84
N ASN A 8 -24.60 -21.05 -31.00
CA ASN A 8 -23.68 -21.33 -29.91
C ASN A 8 -22.99 -20.02 -29.47
N ASN A 9 -23.72 -19.17 -28.77
CA ASN A 9 -23.17 -17.94 -28.19
C ASN A 9 -22.53 -18.29 -26.84
N SER A 10 -21.40 -19.01 -26.87
CA SER A 10 -20.61 -19.20 -25.66
C SER A 10 -19.94 -17.87 -25.32
N THR A 11 -20.54 -17.11 -24.42
CA THR A 11 -19.95 -15.91 -23.84
C THR A 11 -18.73 -16.33 -23.03
N VAL A 12 -17.56 -16.36 -23.65
CA VAL A 12 -16.29 -16.51 -22.93
C VAL A 12 -16.21 -15.34 -21.94
N ALA A 13 -16.35 -15.64 -20.65
CA ALA A 13 -16.30 -14.63 -19.61
C ALA A 13 -14.99 -13.84 -19.72
N LYS A 14 -15.08 -12.50 -19.80
CA LYS A 14 -13.89 -11.65 -19.84
C LYS A 14 -13.03 -11.93 -18.59
N PRO A 15 -11.70 -12.04 -18.73
CA PRO A 15 -10.83 -12.22 -17.58
C PRO A 15 -10.98 -11.03 -16.62
N ARG A 16 -10.90 -11.30 -15.31
CA ARG A 16 -10.95 -10.25 -14.28
C ARG A 16 -9.84 -9.23 -14.52
N LEU A 17 -10.19 -7.94 -14.50
CA LEU A 17 -9.24 -6.84 -14.56
C LEU A 17 -8.52 -6.70 -13.22
N VAL A 18 -7.19 -6.70 -13.25
CA VAL A 18 -6.33 -6.44 -12.08
C VAL A 18 -5.44 -5.25 -12.40
N ILE A 19 -5.45 -4.24 -11.55
CA ILE A 19 -4.67 -3.01 -11.71
C ILE A 19 -3.76 -2.89 -10.50
N CYS A 20 -2.44 -2.80 -10.74
CA CYS A 20 -1.45 -2.53 -9.70
C CYS A 20 -1.00 -1.07 -9.80
N ILE A 21 -1.09 -0.33 -8.70
CA ILE A 21 -0.73 1.08 -8.61
C ILE A 21 0.51 1.18 -7.72
N GLY A 22 1.61 1.69 -8.28
CA GLY A 22 2.85 1.91 -7.54
C GLY A 22 2.79 3.10 -6.58
N ASP A 23 3.96 3.50 -6.11
CA ASP A 23 4.16 4.51 -5.06
C ASP A 23 3.47 5.83 -5.39
N ILE A 24 2.82 6.42 -4.37
CA ILE A 24 2.03 7.65 -4.51
C ILE A 24 2.73 8.84 -3.84
N HIS A 25 3.38 8.64 -2.69
CA HIS A 25 4.18 9.62 -1.98
C HIS A 25 3.52 11.00 -1.85
N GLY A 26 2.31 11.06 -1.30
CA GLY A 26 1.61 12.32 -1.05
C GLY A 26 1.27 13.13 -2.31
N TYR A 27 1.43 12.60 -3.53
CA TYR A 27 1.11 13.31 -4.77
C TYR A 27 -0.35 13.11 -5.21
N ILE A 28 -1.28 13.71 -4.46
CA ILE A 28 -2.72 13.56 -4.70
C ILE A 28 -3.15 13.86 -6.15
N THR A 29 -2.60 14.89 -6.78
CA THR A 29 -2.93 15.24 -8.17
C THR A 29 -2.51 14.15 -9.16
N LYS A 30 -1.37 13.47 -8.91
CA LYS A 30 -0.93 12.35 -9.76
C LYS A 30 -1.87 11.16 -9.59
N LEU A 31 -2.26 10.85 -8.35
CA LEU A 31 -3.21 9.79 -8.04
C LEU A 31 -4.57 10.05 -8.70
N GLN A 32 -5.12 11.25 -8.58
CA GLN A 32 -6.41 11.61 -9.18
C GLN A 32 -6.37 11.56 -10.71
N ASN A 33 -5.29 12.04 -11.33
CA ASN A 33 -5.13 11.95 -12.78
C ASN A 33 -4.98 10.51 -13.26
N LEU A 34 -4.21 9.68 -12.54
CA LEU A 34 -4.10 8.26 -12.84
C LEU A 34 -5.47 7.57 -12.73
N TRP A 35 -6.21 7.84 -11.66
CA TRP A 35 -7.53 7.27 -11.44
C TRP A 35 -8.50 7.63 -12.57
N SER A 36 -8.58 8.90 -12.94
CA SER A 36 -9.41 9.38 -14.06
C SER A 36 -9.03 8.73 -15.40
N ASN A 37 -7.73 8.54 -15.65
CA ASN A 37 -7.27 7.83 -16.84
C ASN A 37 -7.70 6.36 -16.83
N LEU A 38 -7.65 5.68 -15.67
CA LEU A 38 -8.10 4.29 -15.54
C LEU A 38 -9.60 4.16 -15.78
N GLU A 39 -10.41 5.08 -15.24
CA GLU A 39 -11.87 5.11 -15.45
C GLU A 39 -12.25 5.26 -16.92
N THR A 40 -11.45 6.02 -17.69
CA THR A 40 -11.72 6.27 -19.12
C THR A 40 -11.10 5.22 -20.04
N GLN A 41 -10.04 4.54 -19.61
CA GLN A 41 -9.32 3.55 -20.40
C GLN A 41 -10.08 2.22 -20.54
N PHE A 42 -10.84 1.83 -19.52
CA PHE A 42 -11.51 0.53 -19.48
C PHE A 42 -13.02 0.63 -19.69
N ASP A 43 -13.64 -0.47 -20.12
CA ASP A 43 -15.09 -0.58 -20.13
C ASP A 43 -15.66 -0.35 -18.70
N PRO A 44 -16.69 0.49 -18.51
CA PRO A 44 -17.18 0.84 -17.18
C PRO A 44 -17.59 -0.37 -16.32
N GLN A 45 -18.17 -1.41 -16.91
CA GLN A 45 -18.56 -2.61 -16.15
C GLN A 45 -17.32 -3.42 -15.76
N HIS A 46 -16.33 -3.51 -16.65
CA HIS A 46 -15.07 -4.20 -16.37
C HIS A 46 -14.23 -3.50 -15.31
N PHE A 47 -14.17 -2.16 -15.35
CA PHE A 47 -13.53 -1.34 -14.32
C PHE A 47 -14.25 -1.45 -12.97
N ASN A 48 -15.58 -1.40 -12.96
CA ASN A 48 -16.37 -1.51 -11.72
C ASN A 48 -16.23 -2.87 -11.01
N ALA A 49 -15.81 -3.92 -11.71
CA ALA A 49 -15.54 -5.25 -11.14
C ALA A 49 -14.03 -5.54 -10.97
N ALA A 50 -13.18 -4.52 -11.12
CA ALA A 50 -11.73 -4.70 -11.07
C ALA A 50 -11.22 -5.01 -9.65
N THR A 51 -10.04 -5.64 -9.60
CA THR A 51 -9.23 -5.71 -8.39
C THR A 51 -8.11 -4.68 -8.48
N ILE A 52 -8.11 -3.73 -7.56
CA ILE A 52 -7.14 -2.64 -7.49
C ILE A 52 -6.18 -2.94 -6.34
N ILE A 53 -4.89 -3.04 -6.64
CA ILE A 53 -3.82 -3.34 -5.69
C ILE A 53 -2.90 -2.13 -5.64
N PHE A 54 -2.93 -1.41 -4.53
CA PHE A 54 -1.97 -0.36 -4.22
C PHE A 54 -0.73 -0.99 -3.58
N LEU A 55 0.44 -0.68 -4.12
CA LEU A 55 1.69 -1.38 -3.79
C LEU A 55 2.43 -0.81 -2.57
N GLY A 56 1.86 0.19 -1.90
CA GLY A 56 2.46 0.88 -0.76
C GLY A 56 2.95 2.29 -1.12
N ASP A 57 3.68 2.89 -0.18
CA ASP A 57 4.34 4.18 -0.26
C ASP A 57 3.38 5.32 -0.63
N TYR A 58 2.35 5.49 0.19
CA TYR A 58 1.31 6.51 0.10
C TYR A 58 1.71 7.84 0.72
N CYS A 59 2.52 7.78 1.79
CA CYS A 59 3.00 8.95 2.52
C CYS A 59 4.40 9.40 2.10
N ASP A 60 4.80 10.55 2.65
CA ASP A 60 6.12 11.17 2.55
C ASP A 60 6.49 11.68 1.17
N ARG A 61 7.60 12.44 1.10
CA ARG A 61 8.14 13.15 -0.08
C ARG A 61 7.21 14.22 -0.67
N GLY A 62 5.99 13.89 -1.05
CA GLY A 62 4.99 14.82 -1.59
C GLY A 62 4.12 15.50 -0.52
N PRO A 63 3.43 16.59 -0.88
CA PRO A 63 2.87 17.54 0.09
C PRO A 63 1.51 17.15 0.68
N ASP A 64 0.78 16.20 0.08
CA ASP A 64 -0.64 15.99 0.34
C ASP A 64 -0.96 14.59 0.86
N THR A 65 -0.10 13.99 1.70
CA THR A 65 -0.33 12.67 2.31
C THR A 65 -1.73 12.53 2.90
N LYS A 66 -2.20 13.51 3.68
CA LYS A 66 -3.56 13.49 4.24
C LYS A 66 -4.61 13.28 3.14
N LYS A 67 -4.55 14.03 2.03
CA LYS A 67 -5.54 13.92 0.95
C LYS A 67 -5.43 12.62 0.17
N VAL A 68 -4.22 12.04 0.07
CA VAL A 68 -4.01 10.70 -0.49
C VAL A 68 -4.76 9.68 0.35
N LEU A 69 -4.58 9.67 1.67
CA LEU A 69 -5.30 8.74 2.54
C LEU A 69 -6.82 8.97 2.51
N ASP A 70 -7.28 10.24 2.52
CA ASP A 70 -8.70 10.58 2.34
C ASP A 70 -9.26 9.93 1.04
N PHE A 71 -8.51 10.03 -0.06
CA PHE A 71 -8.92 9.47 -1.36
C PHE A 71 -8.98 7.94 -1.34
N LEU A 72 -7.97 7.27 -0.76
CA LEU A 72 -7.89 5.81 -0.71
C LEU A 72 -9.00 5.21 0.18
N ILE A 73 -9.28 5.85 1.32
CA ILE A 73 -10.33 5.45 2.25
C ILE A 73 -11.72 5.54 1.61
N ASP A 74 -11.95 6.51 0.72
CA ASP A 74 -13.23 6.70 0.03
C ASP A 74 -13.42 5.79 -1.21
N LEU A 75 -12.38 5.05 -1.64
CA LEU A 75 -12.50 4.18 -2.82
C LEU A 75 -13.54 3.05 -2.65
N PRO A 76 -13.56 2.30 -1.54
CA PRO A 76 -14.56 1.23 -1.35
C PRO A 76 -16.01 1.72 -1.36
N SER A 77 -16.28 2.92 -0.85
CA SER A 77 -17.62 3.54 -0.91
C SER A 77 -17.98 3.97 -2.32
N ARG A 78 -17.03 4.55 -3.07
CA ARG A 78 -17.25 4.97 -4.46
C ARG A 78 -17.41 3.81 -5.44
N TYR A 79 -16.69 2.71 -5.21
CA TYR A 79 -16.70 1.54 -6.09
C TYR A 79 -16.96 0.25 -5.30
N PRO A 80 -18.21 0.02 -4.85
CA PRO A 80 -18.55 -1.10 -3.96
C PRO A 80 -18.39 -2.49 -4.59
N ASN A 81 -18.28 -2.56 -5.93
CA ASN A 81 -18.06 -3.81 -6.66
C ASN A 81 -16.59 -4.08 -6.97
N GLN A 82 -15.69 -3.12 -6.66
CA GLN A 82 -14.24 -3.32 -6.78
C GLN A 82 -13.69 -3.99 -5.52
N LYS A 83 -12.65 -4.79 -5.70
CA LYS A 83 -11.81 -5.26 -4.61
C LYS A 83 -10.61 -4.31 -4.48
N HIS A 84 -10.45 -3.67 -3.33
CA HIS A 84 -9.30 -2.82 -3.03
C HIS A 84 -8.34 -3.54 -2.08
N VAL A 85 -7.06 -3.54 -2.43
CA VAL A 85 -5.98 -4.08 -1.63
C VAL A 85 -4.97 -2.95 -1.43
N PHE A 86 -4.59 -2.72 -0.19
CA PHE A 86 -3.61 -1.70 0.19
C PHE A 86 -2.43 -2.39 0.86
N LEU A 87 -1.30 -2.48 0.14
CA LEU A 87 -0.08 -2.99 0.73
C LEU A 87 0.54 -1.97 1.69
N SER A 88 1.24 -2.45 2.72
CA SER A 88 2.08 -1.59 3.54
C SER A 88 3.43 -1.41 2.84
N GLY A 89 3.73 -0.18 2.42
CA GLY A 89 5.11 0.18 2.09
C GLY A 89 5.97 0.30 3.35
N ASN A 90 7.28 0.50 3.17
CA ASN A 90 8.16 0.79 4.31
C ASN A 90 7.83 2.16 4.91
N HIS A 91 7.34 3.11 4.10
CA HIS A 91 6.89 4.42 4.56
C HIS A 91 5.61 4.29 5.42
N GLU A 92 4.60 3.53 5.00
CA GLU A 92 3.38 3.30 5.81
C GLU A 92 3.70 2.57 7.11
N PHE A 93 4.59 1.58 7.07
CA PHE A 93 5.00 0.86 8.27
C PHE A 93 5.64 1.80 9.29
N ALA A 94 6.55 2.67 8.83
CA ALA A 94 7.23 3.64 9.69
C ALA A 94 6.27 4.71 10.22
N PHE A 95 5.32 5.17 9.39
CA PHE A 95 4.27 6.09 9.83
C PHE A 95 3.33 5.44 10.86
N ALA A 96 2.88 4.20 10.61
CA ALA A 96 2.05 3.41 11.51
C ALA A 96 2.74 3.18 12.87
N ALA A 97 4.05 2.92 12.85
CA ALA A 97 4.87 2.83 14.06
C ALA A 97 4.83 4.12 14.86
N PHE A 98 5.01 5.26 14.20
CA PHE A 98 5.04 6.56 14.87
C PHE A 98 3.69 6.93 15.49
N VAL A 99 2.57 6.67 14.80
CA VAL A 99 1.22 6.95 15.33
C VAL A 99 0.70 5.86 16.29
N GLY A 100 1.49 4.83 16.57
CA GLY A 100 1.20 3.81 17.57
C GLY A 100 0.07 2.86 17.17
N VAL A 101 -0.03 2.50 15.88
CA VAL A 101 -1.07 1.57 15.38
C VAL A 101 -0.51 0.22 14.92
N LEU A 102 0.80 -0.01 15.10
CA LEU A 102 1.37 -1.34 14.93
C LEU A 102 0.92 -2.27 16.07
N PRO A 103 0.69 -3.56 15.79
CA PRO A 103 0.48 -4.55 16.84
C PRO A 103 1.74 -4.68 17.70
N GLU A 104 1.54 -4.89 19.00
CA GLU A 104 2.65 -5.20 19.92
C GLU A 104 3.40 -6.46 19.44
N PRO A 105 4.73 -6.51 19.61
CA PRO A 105 5.50 -7.69 19.28
C PRO A 105 5.01 -8.91 20.07
N GLN A 106 5.05 -10.08 19.43
CA GLN A 106 4.68 -11.32 20.10
C GLN A 106 5.75 -11.73 21.13
N ASN A 107 5.37 -12.59 22.08
CA ASN A 107 6.27 -13.21 23.07
C ASN A 107 6.91 -12.25 24.10
N GLY A 108 6.34 -11.07 24.31
CA GLY A 108 6.79 -10.14 25.35
C GLY A 108 8.08 -9.39 25.02
N VAL A 109 8.55 -9.49 23.78
CA VAL A 109 9.62 -8.68 23.21
C VAL A 109 9.14 -7.23 23.12
N SER A 110 9.98 -6.29 23.54
CA SER A 110 9.68 -4.87 23.39
C SER A 110 10.21 -4.32 22.06
N PHE A 111 9.59 -3.27 21.52
CA PHE A 111 10.10 -2.58 20.33
C PHE A 111 11.55 -2.08 20.49
N LYS A 112 12.01 -1.86 21.73
CA LYS A 112 13.36 -1.38 22.02
C LYS A 112 14.45 -2.38 21.64
N GLU A 113 14.15 -3.67 21.70
CA GLU A 113 15.12 -4.72 21.40
C GLU A 113 15.58 -4.66 19.94
N GLY A 114 14.75 -4.16 19.03
CA GLY A 114 15.12 -3.96 17.63
C GLY A 114 15.97 -2.71 17.35
N TRP A 115 16.27 -1.87 18.36
CA TRP A 115 17.03 -0.64 18.14
C TRP A 115 18.54 -0.87 18.07
N GLU A 116 19.04 -1.89 18.76
CA GLU A 116 20.48 -2.16 18.92
C GLU A 116 21.17 -2.47 17.57
N GLU A 117 20.43 -3.05 16.62
CA GLU A 117 20.96 -3.41 15.30
C GLU A 117 21.47 -2.19 14.50
N ASP A 118 20.87 -1.02 14.72
CA ASP A 118 21.14 0.21 13.96
C ASP A 118 21.58 1.39 14.85
N GLU A 119 21.98 1.14 16.11
CA GLU A 119 22.30 2.19 17.08
C GLU A 119 23.36 3.18 16.57
N GLU A 120 24.34 2.71 15.79
CA GLU A 120 25.38 3.55 15.16
C GLU A 120 24.80 4.62 14.21
N SER A 121 23.59 4.41 13.69
CA SER A 121 22.89 5.35 12.81
C SER A 121 22.10 6.42 13.57
N GLU A 122 21.83 6.23 14.87
CA GLU A 122 20.98 7.14 15.66
C GLU A 122 21.50 8.58 15.60
N ASP A 123 22.81 8.75 15.73
CA ASP A 123 23.43 10.07 15.75
C ASP A 123 23.35 10.78 14.39
N ARG A 124 23.43 10.03 13.28
CA ARG A 124 23.35 10.60 11.92
C ARG A 124 21.92 10.95 11.56
N GLU A 125 20.99 10.07 11.90
CA GLU A 125 19.57 10.16 11.53
C GLU A 125 18.75 10.99 12.51
N GLY A 126 19.27 11.20 13.73
CA GLY A 126 18.65 11.99 14.77
C GLY A 126 17.31 11.42 15.19
N TRP A 127 17.26 10.14 15.55
CA TRP A 127 16.02 9.42 15.85
C TRP A 127 15.14 10.18 16.84
N TYR A 128 13.82 10.03 16.69
CA TYR A 128 12.84 10.63 17.58
C TYR A 128 13.06 10.19 19.04
N LYS A 129 13.05 11.18 19.94
CA LYS A 129 13.21 11.04 21.40
C LYS A 129 12.13 11.82 22.18
N GLY A 130 11.03 12.17 21.52
CA GLY A 130 9.88 12.84 22.16
C GLY A 130 8.90 11.84 22.79
N ASP A 131 7.73 12.32 23.21
CA ASP A 131 6.76 11.53 23.98
C ASP A 131 6.45 10.16 23.35
N GLY A 132 6.59 9.10 24.16
CA GLY A 132 6.24 7.73 23.78
C GLY A 132 7.28 6.99 22.94
N TYR A 133 8.44 7.60 22.65
CA TYR A 133 9.50 6.95 21.87
C TYR A 133 9.98 5.64 22.49
N GLU A 134 9.85 5.48 23.82
CA GLU A 134 10.23 4.27 24.54
C GLU A 134 9.50 3.02 24.06
N ASN A 135 8.25 3.16 23.60
CA ASN A 135 7.44 2.03 23.14
C ASN A 135 7.23 2.07 21.63
N MET A 136 8.16 2.69 20.90
CA MET A 136 8.05 2.90 19.45
C MET A 136 9.01 1.98 18.69
N HIS A 137 8.51 1.36 17.63
CA HIS A 137 9.35 0.61 16.69
C HIS A 137 10.46 1.52 16.11
N LEU A 138 11.64 0.96 15.86
CA LEU A 138 12.80 1.67 15.31
C LEU A 138 12.42 2.58 14.13
N GLU A 139 11.71 2.02 13.15
CA GLU A 139 11.30 2.78 11.96
C GLU A 139 10.42 4.00 12.27
N GLY A 140 9.54 3.95 13.28
CA GLY A 140 8.80 5.13 13.72
C GLY A 140 9.73 6.22 14.26
N ARG A 141 10.79 5.81 14.97
CA ARG A 141 11.80 6.74 15.49
C ARG A 141 12.65 7.35 14.38
N ARG A 142 13.01 6.55 13.37
CA ARG A 142 13.74 7.00 12.17
C ARG A 142 12.90 7.94 11.32
N TRP A 143 11.62 7.62 11.14
CA TRP A 143 10.65 8.36 10.35
C TRP A 143 10.37 9.76 10.90
N ALA A 144 10.25 9.92 12.21
CA ALA A 144 10.09 11.22 12.87
C ALA A 144 11.43 11.86 13.29
N GLY A 145 12.56 11.25 12.93
CA GLY A 145 13.89 11.74 13.26
C GLY A 145 14.26 13.05 12.55
N HIS A 146 15.33 13.70 13.01
CA HIS A 146 15.87 14.92 12.41
C HIS A 146 17.28 14.66 11.87
N MET A 147 17.40 14.51 10.56
CA MET A 147 18.71 14.25 9.94
C MET A 147 19.69 15.42 10.16
N LYS A 148 20.88 15.11 10.69
CA LYS A 148 21.94 16.11 10.92
C LYS A 148 22.58 16.57 9.61
N VAL A 149 22.66 15.70 8.61
CA VAL A 149 23.18 16.01 7.27
C VAL A 149 22.01 16.12 6.31
N ARG A 150 21.72 17.32 5.83
CA ARG A 150 20.53 17.57 5.02
C ARG A 150 20.69 17.21 3.55
N PHE A 151 21.89 16.86 3.07
CA PHE A 151 22.12 16.49 1.67
C PHE A 151 22.12 14.97 1.51
N ASN A 152 21.11 14.44 0.82
CA ASN A 152 21.11 13.04 0.38
C ASN A 152 21.83 12.96 -0.97
N THR A 153 23.01 12.33 -1.00
CA THR A 153 23.83 12.17 -2.21
C THR A 153 23.20 11.24 -3.25
N ILE A 154 22.21 10.42 -2.85
CA ILE A 154 21.54 9.46 -3.73
C ILE A 154 20.44 10.14 -4.56
N GLU A 155 19.65 11.04 -3.96
CA GLU A 155 18.55 11.74 -4.65
C GLU A 155 18.93 13.16 -5.14
N GLY A 156 20.11 13.67 -4.77
CA GLY A 156 20.58 15.00 -5.17
C GLY A 156 19.75 16.16 -4.59
N SER A 157 18.99 15.92 -3.51
CA SER A 157 18.07 16.88 -2.91
C SER A 157 18.20 16.95 -1.38
N GLU A 158 17.65 18.03 -0.80
CA GLU A 158 17.65 18.24 0.65
C GLU A 158 16.61 17.34 1.31
N CYS A 159 17.05 16.50 2.24
CA CYS A 159 16.23 15.63 3.07
C CYS A 159 15.13 16.45 3.78
N LYS A 160 13.87 16.06 3.59
CA LYS A 160 12.70 16.76 4.12
C LYS A 160 12.37 16.28 5.53
N GLY A 161 13.23 16.63 6.48
CA GLY A 161 13.04 16.35 7.91
C GLY A 161 13.79 15.11 8.39
N SER A 162 13.43 13.94 7.88
CA SER A 162 13.97 12.63 8.28
C SER A 162 14.48 11.82 7.10
N ILE A 163 15.16 10.69 7.37
CA ILE A 163 15.63 9.76 6.32
C ILE A 163 14.50 9.22 5.41
N TYR A 164 13.25 9.34 5.86
CA TYR A 164 12.04 8.99 5.12
C TYR A 164 11.43 10.15 4.33
N ASP A 165 12.00 11.36 4.38
CA ASP A 165 11.37 12.59 3.88
C ASP A 165 9.96 12.81 4.45
N ALA A 166 9.78 12.58 5.75
CA ALA A 166 8.48 12.59 6.43
C ALA A 166 7.92 14.00 6.69
N GLY A 167 8.73 15.04 6.62
CA GLY A 167 8.31 16.42 6.93
C GLY A 167 7.05 16.89 6.18
N PRO A 168 6.88 16.62 4.87
CA PRO A 168 5.65 16.87 4.14
C PRO A 168 4.43 16.13 4.69
N THR A 169 4.59 14.91 5.20
CA THR A 169 3.49 14.18 5.85
C THR A 169 3.03 14.93 7.09
N PHE A 170 3.94 15.30 8.01
CA PHE A 170 3.60 16.13 9.18
C PHE A 170 2.88 17.43 8.77
N ALA A 171 3.43 18.14 7.78
CA ALA A 171 2.86 19.38 7.28
C ALA A 171 1.45 19.18 6.68
N SER A 172 1.18 18.04 6.01
CA SER A 172 -0.13 17.73 5.43
C SER A 172 -1.22 17.54 6.50
N TYR A 173 -0.84 17.22 7.74
CA TYR A 173 -1.73 17.18 8.91
C TYR A 173 -1.70 18.48 9.74
N GLY A 174 -0.99 19.51 9.28
CA GLY A 174 -0.95 20.83 9.92
C GLY A 174 -0.05 20.91 11.15
N VAL A 175 0.92 20.00 11.30
CA VAL A 175 1.86 20.00 12.43
C VAL A 175 3.32 20.10 11.97
N PRO A 176 4.23 20.65 12.78
CA PRO A 176 5.66 20.65 12.48
C PRO A 176 6.23 19.22 12.41
N HIS A 177 7.25 19.02 11.58
CA HIS A 177 8.02 17.77 11.51
C HIS A 177 8.56 17.38 12.89
N GLY A 178 8.40 16.11 13.27
CA GLY A 178 8.83 15.59 14.57
C GLY A 178 7.92 15.94 15.75
N SER A 179 6.77 16.59 15.54
CA SER A 179 5.84 16.91 16.65
C SER A 179 5.01 15.69 17.08
N SER A 180 4.92 15.43 18.40
CA SER A 180 3.97 14.45 18.95
C SER A 180 2.51 14.86 18.74
N ASP A 181 2.21 16.12 18.42
CA ASP A 181 0.84 16.54 18.11
C ASP A 181 0.28 15.83 16.86
N LEU A 182 1.14 15.24 16.01
CA LEU A 182 0.68 14.43 14.88
C LEU A 182 -0.21 13.25 15.35
N LEU A 183 0.07 12.64 16.51
CA LEU A 183 -0.76 11.58 17.09
C LEU A 183 -2.22 12.02 17.28
N LYS A 184 -2.46 13.31 17.55
CA LYS A 184 -3.80 13.90 17.69
C LYS A 184 -4.34 14.41 16.36
N ALA A 185 -3.47 14.86 15.46
CA ALA A 185 -3.85 15.43 14.19
C ALA A 185 -4.28 14.39 13.14
N VAL A 186 -3.75 13.16 13.22
CA VAL A 186 -4.14 12.06 12.33
C VAL A 186 -5.52 11.51 12.74
N PRO A 187 -6.53 11.57 11.85
CA PRO A 187 -7.88 11.05 12.15
C PRO A 187 -7.89 9.54 12.42
N ASP A 188 -8.88 9.08 13.19
CA ASP A 188 -9.00 7.66 13.55
C ASP A 188 -9.19 6.76 12.32
N ASP A 189 -9.88 7.22 11.27
CA ASP A 189 -10.03 6.46 10.02
C ASP A 189 -8.69 6.30 9.29
N HIS A 190 -7.77 7.25 9.40
CA HIS A 190 -6.43 7.14 8.82
C HIS A 190 -5.55 6.19 9.63
N LYS A 191 -5.64 6.26 10.96
CA LYS A 191 -5.00 5.28 11.87
C LYS A 191 -5.48 3.86 11.58
N LYS A 192 -6.79 3.71 11.40
CA LYS A 192 -7.40 2.44 11.02
C LYS A 192 -6.92 1.97 9.65
N PHE A 193 -6.89 2.85 8.65
CA PHE A 193 -6.37 2.52 7.32
C PHE A 193 -4.94 1.99 7.39
N LEU A 194 -4.04 2.68 8.10
CA LEU A 194 -2.65 2.25 8.29
C LEU A 194 -2.57 0.87 8.97
N ALA A 195 -3.34 0.66 10.04
CA ALA A 195 -3.39 -0.61 10.76
C ALA A 195 -3.93 -1.78 9.91
N ASP A 196 -4.82 -1.49 8.96
CA ASP A 196 -5.45 -2.48 8.09
C ASP A 196 -4.62 -2.81 6.83
N THR A 197 -3.55 -2.06 6.53
CA THR A 197 -2.67 -2.37 5.40
C THR A 197 -2.02 -3.74 5.56
N VAL A 198 -1.87 -4.47 4.45
CA VAL A 198 -1.31 -5.83 4.45
C VAL A 198 0.11 -5.85 3.91
N TRP A 199 0.99 -6.67 4.47
CA TRP A 199 2.37 -6.76 3.97
C TRP A 199 2.48 -7.60 2.71
N VAL A 200 1.52 -8.51 2.50
CA VAL A 200 1.46 -9.42 1.37
C VAL A 200 0.01 -9.61 0.95
N HIS A 201 -0.20 -9.71 -0.36
CA HIS A 201 -1.48 -10.09 -0.93
C HIS A 201 -1.29 -11.21 -1.94
N GLU A 202 -2.07 -12.27 -1.81
CA GLU A 202 -2.04 -13.42 -2.71
C GLU A 202 -3.36 -13.49 -3.50
N GLU A 203 -3.25 -13.59 -4.83
CA GLU A 203 -4.38 -13.81 -5.72
C GLU A 203 -4.37 -15.23 -6.27
N VAL A 204 -5.28 -16.06 -5.78
CA VAL A 204 -5.45 -17.42 -6.31
C VAL A 204 -6.19 -17.35 -7.64
N LYS A 205 -5.54 -17.79 -8.72
CA LYS A 205 -6.22 -18.08 -9.98
C LYS A 205 -6.82 -19.47 -9.94
N PHE A 206 -8.14 -19.57 -9.96
CA PHE A 206 -8.80 -20.80 -10.43
C PHE A 206 -8.58 -20.88 -11.94
N ILE A 207 -7.50 -21.55 -12.35
CA ILE A 207 -7.39 -22.03 -13.72
C ILE A 207 -8.39 -23.19 -13.80
N SER A 208 -9.51 -22.99 -14.50
CA SER A 208 -10.28 -24.15 -14.98
C SER A 208 -9.40 -24.84 -16.01
N LEU A 209 -8.55 -25.77 -15.58
CA LEU A 209 -7.97 -26.72 -16.51
C LEU A 209 -9.16 -27.45 -17.15
N PRO A 210 -9.24 -27.56 -18.49
CA PRO A 210 -10.26 -28.42 -19.09
C PRO A 210 -10.12 -29.81 -18.46
N PRO A 211 -11.23 -30.55 -18.23
CA PRO A 211 -11.14 -31.88 -17.67
C PRO A 211 -10.14 -32.69 -18.50
N LEU A 212 -9.10 -33.20 -17.83
CA LEU A 212 -8.13 -34.10 -18.45
C LEU A 212 -8.92 -35.31 -18.95
N SER A 213 -9.27 -35.30 -20.23
CA SER A 213 -9.73 -36.47 -20.96
C SER A 213 -8.54 -37.42 -21.05
N PHE A 214 -8.36 -38.28 -20.05
CA PHE A 214 -7.55 -39.48 -20.22
C PHE A 214 -8.26 -40.38 -21.24
N ARG A 215 -7.86 -40.27 -22.52
CA ARG A 215 -8.05 -41.35 -23.47
C ARG A 215 -6.92 -42.34 -23.26
N THR A 216 -7.21 -43.43 -22.55
CA THR A 216 -6.36 -44.62 -22.62
C THR A 216 -6.50 -45.17 -24.03
N LEU A 217 -5.50 -44.93 -24.89
CA LEU A 217 -5.33 -45.69 -26.12
C LEU A 217 -4.63 -47.00 -25.72
N ILE A 218 -5.42 -48.01 -25.37
CA ILE A 218 -4.94 -49.39 -25.43
C ILE A 218 -4.95 -49.72 -26.92
N ASN A 219 -3.77 -49.72 -27.55
CA ASN A 219 -3.57 -50.43 -28.80
C ASN A 219 -3.47 -51.91 -28.45
N ASP A 220 -4.60 -52.60 -28.46
CA ASP A 220 -4.61 -54.02 -28.78
C ASP A 220 -4.43 -54.10 -30.29
N ASP A 221 -3.20 -54.39 -30.73
CA ASP A 221 -2.86 -55.05 -31.99
C ASP A 221 -1.34 -54.99 -32.17
N PHE A 222 -0.66 -56.12 -31.96
CA PHE A 222 0.34 -56.73 -32.86
C PHE A 222 0.88 -58.01 -32.18
N ASP A 223 0.44 -59.16 -32.72
CA ASP A 223 0.94 -60.55 -32.68
C ASP A 223 1.75 -61.08 -31.48
#